data_AF-A0A850NMV6-F1
#
_entry.id   AF-A0A850NMV6-F1
#
_cell.length_a   1.000
_cell.length_b   1.000
_cell.length_c   1.000
_cell.angle_alpha   90.00
_cell.angle_beta   90.00
_cell.angle_gamma   90.00
#
_symmetry.space_group_name_H-M   'P 1'
#
loop_
_entity.id
_entity.type
_entity.pdbx_description
1 polymer ?
#
loop_
_entity_poly.entity_id
_entity_poly.type
_entity_poly.pdbx_seq_one_letter_code
_entity_poly.pdbx_strand_id
1 'polypeptide(L)'
;MDALTRESAGLETTVDRSTAPAPDRGGTALFLRRWLAHPLQMGSVVPSSPALCRRLVRAAWPQEGETVLELGAGTGVIGRALLDAGLPPERLIAVEIVPAMAA
;
A
#
# COMPACT_ATOMS: atom_id res chain seq x y z
N MET A 1 29.32 -39.56 6.41
CA MET A 1 30.25 -38.42 6.49
C MET A 1 30.24 -37.74 5.12
N ASP A 2 29.58 -36.63 4.84
CA ASP A 2 28.84 -35.68 5.67
C ASP A 2 27.79 -34.98 4.80
N ALA A 3 26.61 -34.78 5.39
CA ALA A 3 25.65 -33.76 4.96
C ALA A 3 26.20 -32.38 5.35
N LEU A 4 25.99 -31.33 4.54
CA LEU A 4 26.17 -29.88 4.79
C LEU A 4 26.18 -29.20 3.39
N THR A 5 25.49 -28.11 3.03
CA THR A 5 24.77 -27.06 3.78
C THR A 5 23.79 -26.36 2.83
N ARG A 6 22.60 -26.01 3.35
CA ARG A 6 21.58 -25.15 2.73
C ARG A 6 22.03 -23.69 2.73
N GLU A 7 21.69 -22.94 1.69
CA GLU A 7 21.40 -21.50 1.82
C GLU A 7 20.00 -21.21 1.27
N SER A 8 19.05 -21.14 2.18
CA SER A 8 17.72 -20.58 1.96
C SER A 8 17.75 -19.14 2.45
N ALA A 9 17.90 -18.20 1.52
CA ALA A 9 17.77 -16.77 1.79
C ALA A 9 16.36 -16.49 2.33
N GLY A 10 16.29 -16.17 3.62
CA GLY A 10 15.05 -15.81 4.29
C GLY A 10 14.55 -14.45 3.80
N LEU A 11 13.41 -14.44 3.13
CA LEU A 11 12.60 -13.24 2.96
C LEU A 11 11.88 -12.99 4.30
N GLU A 12 12.38 -12.05 5.10
CA GLU A 12 11.70 -11.61 6.31
C GLU A 12 10.46 -10.79 5.92
N THR A 13 9.35 -11.48 5.64
CA THR A 13 8.03 -10.88 5.48
C THR A 13 7.56 -10.40 6.86
N THR A 14 7.91 -9.16 7.20
CA THR A 14 7.37 -8.50 8.39
C THR A 14 5.95 -8.05 8.08
N VAL A 15 4.97 -8.72 8.69
CA VAL A 15 3.56 -8.31 8.66
C VAL A 15 3.35 -7.34 9.83
N ASP A 16 3.43 -6.05 9.55
CA ASP A 16 3.01 -5.03 10.51
C ASP A 16 1.48 -4.95 10.54
N ARG A 17 0.89 -5.08 11.73
CA ARG A 17 -0.56 -4.99 11.98
C ARG A 17 -0.92 -3.76 12.81
N SER A 18 -0.08 -2.72 12.80
CA SER A 18 -0.25 -1.57 13.67
C SER A 18 -1.29 -0.55 13.18
N THR A 19 -2.04 -0.02 14.14
CA THR A 19 -3.07 1.02 14.04
C THR A 19 -2.52 2.36 13.51
N ALA A 20 -3.25 3.01 12.60
CA ALA A 20 -2.82 4.20 11.88
C ALA A 20 -2.58 5.44 12.78
N PRO A 21 -1.46 6.18 12.59
CA PRO A 21 -1.21 7.47 13.24
C PRO A 21 -1.94 8.65 12.57
N ALA A 22 -2.13 9.75 13.30
CA ALA A 22 -2.80 10.96 12.84
C ALA A 22 -1.95 11.76 11.82
N PRO A 23 -2.56 12.43 10.82
CA PRO A 23 -1.83 13.02 9.71
C PRO A 23 -1.11 14.33 10.10
N ASP A 24 0.21 14.36 9.89
CA ASP A 24 0.99 15.60 9.80
C ASP A 24 0.80 16.23 8.40
N ARG A 25 0.66 17.55 8.34
CA ARG A 25 0.43 18.31 7.09
C ARG A 25 1.73 18.77 6.41
N GLY A 26 2.89 18.48 6.99
CA GLY A 26 4.21 18.92 6.51
C GLY A 26 4.94 17.89 5.63
N GLY A 27 4.62 16.60 5.75
CA GLY A 27 5.28 15.50 5.06
C GLY A 27 5.04 15.47 3.55
N THR A 28 3.86 15.86 3.09
CA THR A 28 3.46 15.75 1.68
C THR A 28 4.33 16.60 0.74
N ALA A 29 4.69 17.82 1.16
CA ALA A 29 5.48 18.74 0.35
C ALA A 29 6.97 18.32 0.26
N LEU A 30 7.52 17.75 1.32
CA LEU A 30 8.90 17.25 1.34
C LEU A 30 9.05 15.96 0.52
N PHE A 31 8.03 15.10 0.56
CA PHE A 31 7.94 13.87 -0.25
C PHE A 31 7.88 14.18 -1.75
N LEU A 32 7.07 15.16 -2.17
CA LEU A 32 6.96 15.58 -3.57
C LEU A 32 8.30 16.09 -4.14
N ARG A 33 9.07 16.80 -3.30
CA ARG A 33 10.34 17.40 -3.68
C ARG A 33 11.47 16.37 -3.79
N ARG A 34 11.46 15.32 -2.98
CA ARG A 34 12.42 14.20 -3.06
C ARG A 34 12.08 13.24 -4.19
N TRP A 35 10.80 13.13 -4.53
CA TRP A 35 10.31 12.32 -5.66
C TRP A 35 10.70 12.87 -7.04
N LEU A 36 10.69 14.21 -7.22
CA LEU A 36 11.09 14.85 -8.47
C LEU A 36 12.54 14.51 -8.92
N ALA A 37 13.36 13.96 -8.02
CA ALA A 37 14.71 13.54 -8.31
C ALA A 37 14.79 12.20 -9.07
N HIS A 38 13.82 11.29 -8.92
CA HIS A 38 13.85 9.93 -9.52
C HIS A 38 12.49 9.48 -10.09
N PRO A 39 11.98 10.14 -11.14
CA PRO A 39 10.64 9.92 -11.69
C PRO A 39 10.45 8.61 -12.48
N LEU A 40 11.51 7.86 -12.78
CA LEU A 40 11.45 6.67 -13.65
C LEU A 40 11.15 5.35 -12.91
N GLN A 41 11.07 5.37 -11.58
CA GLN A 41 10.73 4.19 -10.76
C GLN A 41 9.25 4.15 -10.34
N MET A 42 8.48 5.22 -10.56
CA MET A 42 7.10 5.35 -10.09
C MET A 42 6.19 5.94 -11.17
N GLY A 43 5.21 5.16 -11.63
CA GLY A 43 4.31 5.51 -12.73
C GLY A 43 3.35 6.70 -12.47
N SER A 44 3.12 7.06 -11.20
CA SER A 44 2.47 8.30 -10.77
C SER A 44 2.71 8.53 -9.29
N VAL A 45 3.01 9.77 -8.90
CA VAL A 45 3.04 10.22 -7.48
C VAL A 45 2.01 11.30 -7.19
N VAL A 46 1.28 11.69 -8.23
CA VAL A 46 0.04 12.42 -8.04
C VAL A 46 -1.00 11.41 -7.53
N PRO A 47 -1.59 11.65 -6.33
CA PRO A 47 -2.61 10.76 -5.80
C PRO A 47 -3.81 10.69 -6.74
N SER A 48 -4.48 9.54 -6.78
CA SER A 48 -5.72 9.36 -7.51
C SER A 48 -6.78 10.36 -7.04
N SER A 49 -7.52 10.94 -7.98
CA SER A 49 -8.58 11.90 -7.62
C SER A 49 -9.67 11.24 -6.79
N PRO A 50 -10.35 11.97 -5.88
CA PRO A 50 -11.48 11.41 -5.12
C PRO A 50 -12.59 10.84 -6.01
N ALA A 51 -12.79 11.42 -7.20
CA ALA A 51 -13.75 10.92 -8.18
C ALA A 51 -13.35 9.54 -8.73
N LEU A 52 -12.06 9.33 -8.99
CA LEU A 52 -11.53 8.04 -9.41
C LEU A 52 -11.65 7.00 -8.30
N CYS A 53 -11.24 7.34 -7.07
CA CYS A 53 -11.35 6.43 -5.93
C CYS A 53 -12.79 5.94 -5.72
N ARG A 54 -13.78 6.85 -5.76
CA ARG A 54 -15.21 6.47 -5.65
C ARG A 54 -15.68 5.56 -6.78
N ARG A 55 -15.13 5.69 -7.99
CA ARG A 55 -15.46 4.80 -9.12
C ARG A 55 -14.86 3.41 -8.92
N LEU A 56 -13.60 3.34 -8.49
CA LEU A 56 -12.92 2.08 -8.18
C LEU A 56 -13.64 1.32 -7.08
N VAL A 57 -13.96 1.98 -5.97
CA VAL A 57 -14.72 1.39 -4.85
C VAL A 57 -16.04 0.78 -5.31
N ARG A 58 -16.78 1.46 -6.21
CA ARG A 58 -18.04 0.92 -6.75
C ARG A 58 -17.85 -0.23 -7.73
N ALA A 59 -16.79 -0.19 -8.53
CA ALA A 59 -16.55 -1.16 -9.58
C ALA A 59 -15.92 -2.46 -9.05
N ALA A 60 -15.15 -2.38 -7.97
CA ALA A 60 -14.36 -3.47 -7.41
C ALA A 60 -14.77 -3.82 -5.97
N TRP A 61 -16.02 -3.56 -5.59
CA TRP A 61 -16.51 -3.93 -4.26
C TRP A 61 -16.56 -5.45 -4.11
N PRO A 62 -15.91 -6.04 -3.09
CA PRO A 62 -15.88 -7.49 -2.91
C PRO A 62 -17.25 -8.03 -2.50
N GLN A 63 -17.52 -9.30 -2.82
CA GLN A 63 -18.65 -10.01 -2.23
C GLN A 63 -18.44 -10.26 -0.74
N GLU A 64 -19.46 -10.73 -0.04
CA GLU A 64 -19.35 -11.05 1.38
C GLU A 64 -18.28 -12.14 1.62
N GLY A 65 -17.39 -11.91 2.58
CA GLY A 65 -16.29 -12.82 2.91
C GLY A 65 -15.02 -12.71 2.04
N GLU A 66 -15.04 -11.99 0.92
CA GLU A 66 -13.86 -11.87 0.03
C GLU A 66 -12.84 -10.80 0.49
N THR A 67 -11.57 -10.98 0.19
CA THR A 67 -10.51 -10.02 0.53
C THR A 67 -10.12 -9.19 -0.68
N VAL A 68 -9.80 -7.90 -0.46
CA VAL A 68 -9.26 -7.01 -1.50
C VAL A 68 -7.73 -7.01 -1.41
N LEU A 69 -7.06 -7.28 -2.53
CA LEU A 69 -5.62 -7.16 -2.68
C LEU A 69 -5.28 -5.90 -3.49
N GLU A 70 -4.61 -4.95 -2.86
CA GLU A 70 -4.08 -3.74 -3.49
C GLU A 70 -2.59 -3.95 -3.82
N LEU A 71 -2.28 -4.14 -5.11
CA LEU A 71 -0.92 -4.28 -5.62
C LEU A 71 -0.36 -2.91 -6.00
N GLY A 72 0.72 -2.49 -5.33
CA GLY A 72 1.26 -1.15 -5.48
C GLY A 72 0.42 -0.12 -4.75
N ALA A 73 0.23 -0.32 -3.43
CA ALA A 73 -0.60 0.55 -2.59
C ALA A 73 -0.17 2.02 -2.65
N GLY A 74 1.10 2.30 -2.96
CA GLY A 74 1.57 3.64 -3.21
C GLY A 74 1.31 4.56 -2.02
N THR A 75 0.49 5.60 -2.22
CA THR A 75 0.14 6.57 -1.17
C THR A 75 -1.04 6.12 -0.28
N GLY A 76 -1.61 4.94 -0.53
CA GLY A 76 -2.73 4.38 0.24
C GLY A 76 -4.08 5.04 -0.02
N VAL A 77 -4.21 5.95 -0.99
CA VAL A 77 -5.46 6.70 -1.24
C VAL A 77 -6.61 5.83 -1.72
N ILE A 78 -6.34 4.69 -2.36
CA ILE A 78 -7.38 3.74 -2.79
C ILE A 78 -7.77 2.86 -1.61
N GLY A 79 -6.80 2.25 -0.91
CA GLY A 79 -7.04 1.52 0.33
C GLY A 79 -7.86 2.33 1.34
N ARG A 80 -7.52 3.61 1.56
CA ARG A 80 -8.30 4.51 2.43
C ARG A 80 -9.74 4.69 1.96
N ALA A 81 -9.95 4.86 0.66
CA ALA A 81 -11.29 5.00 0.11
C ALA A 81 -12.14 3.72 0.27
N LEU A 82 -11.53 2.54 0.22
CA LEU A 82 -12.21 1.27 0.51
C LEU A 82 -12.61 1.17 1.99
N LEU A 83 -11.70 1.53 2.90
CA LEU A 83 -11.96 1.54 4.34
C LEU A 83 -13.06 2.56 4.70
N ASP A 84 -12.99 3.77 4.15
CA ASP A 84 -13.99 4.82 4.36
C ASP A 84 -15.38 4.42 3.82
N ALA A 85 -15.42 3.55 2.81
CA ALA A 85 -16.65 2.99 2.26
C ALA A 85 -17.19 1.79 3.07
N GLY A 86 -16.47 1.32 4.09
CA GLY A 86 -16.91 0.29 5.01
C GLY A 86 -16.28 -1.09 4.81
N LEU A 87 -15.20 -1.21 4.03
CA LEU A 87 -14.45 -2.46 3.95
C LEU A 87 -13.79 -2.74 5.31
N PRO A 88 -13.97 -3.92 5.92
CA PRO A 88 -13.27 -4.27 7.15
C PRO A 88 -11.75 -4.24 6.95
N PRO A 89 -10.95 -3.59 7.82
CA PRO A 89 -9.50 -3.50 7.67
C PRO A 89 -8.80 -4.86 7.47
N GLU A 90 -9.27 -5.89 8.17
CA GLU A 90 -8.78 -7.26 8.08
C GLU A 90 -9.02 -7.92 6.71
N ARG A 91 -9.86 -7.33 5.86
CA ARG A 91 -10.16 -7.76 4.49
C ARG A 91 -9.45 -6.91 3.43
N LEU A 92 -8.54 -6.02 3.83
CA LEU A 92 -7.68 -5.27 2.92
C LEU A 92 -6.23 -5.72 3.09
N ILE A 93 -5.64 -6.25 2.01
CA ILE A 93 -4.22 -6.58 1.93
C ILE A 93 -3.57 -5.61 0.96
N ALA A 94 -2.62 -4.82 1.45
CA ALA A 94 -1.84 -3.90 0.65
C ALA A 94 -0.42 -4.43 0.47
N VAL A 95 0.09 -4.37 -0.76
CA VAL A 95 1.47 -4.76 -1.10
C VAL A 95 2.15 -3.59 -1.78
N GLU A 96 3.34 -3.22 -1.30
CA GLU A 96 4.17 -2.15 -1.84
C GLU A 96 5.63 -2.60 -1.86
N ILE A 97 6.33 -2.31 -2.96
CA ILE A 97 7.73 -2.70 -3.15
C ILE A 97 8.70 -1.65 -2.65
N VAL A 98 8.25 -0.39 -2.53
CA VAL A 98 9.04 0.72 -1.99
C VAL A 98 8.86 0.79 -0.47
N PRO A 99 9.88 0.44 0.34
CA PRO A 99 9.72 0.36 1.80
C PRO A 99 9.31 1.68 2.45
N ALA A 100 9.73 2.82 1.88
CA ALA A 100 9.35 4.15 2.38
C ALA A 100 7.86 4.49 2.22
N MET A 101 7.10 3.65 1.51
CA MET A 101 5.66 3.81 1.25
C MET A 101 4.83 2.67 1.85
N ALA A 102 5.48 1.61 2.34
CA ALA A 102 4.87 0.54 3.11
C ALA A 102 4.87 0.95 4.60
N ALA A 103 3.78 1.55 5.06
CA ALA A 103 3.55 1.92 6.46
C ALA A 103 2.12 1.60 6.88
#